data_AF-A0A8H7QPV6-F1
#
_entry.id   AF-A0A8H7QPV6-F1
#
_cell.length_a   1.000
_cell.length_b   1.000
_cell.length_c   1.000
_cell.angle_alpha   90.00
_cell.angle_beta   90.00
_cell.angle_gamma   90.00
#
_symmetry.space_group_name_H-M   'P 1'
#
loop_
_entity.id
_entity.type
_entity.pdbx_description
1 polymer ?
#
loop_
_entity_poly.entity_id
_entity_poly.type
_entity_poly.pdbx_seq_one_letter_code
_entity_poly.pdbx_strand_id
1 'polypeptide(L)'
;MQRYFKLTKINPTVNFSRALFSTSTPQLHKANAKKRLEGTGAVPQRAGLANDKQVFLDWNNRKTSVYNHFWLRDHCRCEQCYHSITRQRLVDTFAIPRDIQPTAVDSTADGLSVIWPDGHQSKYAWDWLHTHSYSPILRTSESLATKKPKVWDADFKLTHVDHEAVMNTDEGLKQWLDQLETYGISFVEGVPTTVEATEKLARRLCFLRETHYSQGIWSFTADLAHADTAYTQLALGAHTDNTYFTEPAGLQMFHKLEFEGKGGDSLFVDGFSVAKQLKAISPNAYRTLSNTPIPTHSAGDENVLIVPTPRANPILNHGPDGELYQIRYNNDDRSTLDHLSSTQLEEFYDALFLWNDLLKSKKNELWDPLAPGRVVTFDNWRVLHGRSAFTGHRRICGAYFPWDDYKSRARTVRMTPQDKDRLL
;
A
#
# COMPACT_ATOMS: atom_id res chain seq x y z
N MET A 1 -24.13 53.12 14.23
CA MET A 1 -24.39 52.33 15.45
C MET A 1 -23.16 51.46 15.72
N GLN A 2 -22.22 51.99 16.51
CA GLN A 2 -21.01 51.28 16.94
C GLN A 2 -21.40 50.10 17.83
N ARG A 3 -20.87 48.89 17.55
CA ARG A 3 -20.84 47.81 18.53
C ARG A 3 -19.39 47.40 18.79
N TYR A 4 -18.95 47.78 19.99
CA TYR A 4 -17.73 47.39 20.66
C TYR A 4 -17.69 45.87 20.84
N PHE A 5 -16.62 45.22 20.37
CA PHE A 5 -16.17 43.94 20.94
C PHE A 5 -14.98 44.22 21.85
N LYS A 6 -15.17 43.97 23.15
CA LYS A 6 -14.13 44.00 24.17
C LYS A 6 -13.14 42.87 23.90
N LEU A 7 -11.88 43.24 23.67
CA LEU A 7 -10.73 42.33 23.70
C LEU A 7 -10.44 41.95 25.15
N THR A 8 -10.78 40.71 25.55
CA THR A 8 -10.23 40.07 26.74
C THR A 8 -8.87 39.45 26.36
N LYS A 9 -7.80 40.00 26.92
CA LYS A 9 -6.44 39.43 26.86
C LYS A 9 -6.44 38.06 27.53
N ILE A 10 -6.11 37.02 26.79
CA ILE A 10 -5.79 35.69 27.32
C ILE A 10 -4.28 35.66 27.63
N ASN A 11 -3.93 35.32 28.87
CA ASN A 11 -2.56 35.14 29.35
C ASN A 11 -1.81 34.07 28.54
N PRO A 12 -0.58 34.32 28.04
CA PRO A 12 0.22 33.30 27.38
C PRO A 12 1.25 32.74 28.38
N THR A 13 0.85 31.79 29.23
CA THR A 13 1.81 30.94 29.95
C THR A 13 1.20 29.58 30.21
N VAL A 14 1.21 28.71 29.18
CA VAL A 14 1.19 27.27 29.39
C VAL A 14 2.60 26.78 29.10
N ASN A 15 3.40 26.66 30.16
CA ASN A 15 4.67 25.96 30.13
C ASN A 15 4.39 24.48 29.86
N PHE A 16 4.52 24.06 28.60
CA PHE A 16 4.74 22.64 28.30
C PHE A 16 6.12 22.29 28.83
N SER A 17 6.16 21.76 30.05
CA SER A 17 7.36 21.13 30.57
C SER A 17 7.72 19.97 29.65
N ARG A 18 8.79 20.16 28.88
CA ARG A 18 9.56 19.10 28.21
C ARG A 18 10.19 18.24 29.32
N ALA A 19 9.37 17.42 29.97
CA ALA A 19 9.87 16.31 30.77
C ALA A 19 10.39 15.27 29.78
N LEU A 20 11.68 15.40 29.52
CA LEU A 20 12.55 14.55 28.74
C LEU A 20 12.17 13.08 28.89
N PHE A 21 11.85 12.46 27.75
CA PHE A 21 11.81 11.01 27.59
C PHE A 21 13.10 10.43 28.20
N SER A 22 12.94 9.61 29.24
CA SER A 22 14.07 8.86 29.77
C SER A 22 14.56 7.88 28.71
N THR A 23 15.78 8.08 28.24
CA THR A 23 16.52 7.14 27.38
C THR A 23 17.25 6.07 28.19
N SER A 24 16.95 5.93 29.49
CA SER A 24 17.59 4.93 30.34
C SER A 24 17.15 3.52 29.95
N THR A 25 18.09 2.70 29.51
CA THR A 25 17.92 1.25 29.44
C THR A 25 17.43 0.75 30.80
N PRO A 26 16.31 0.00 30.89
CA PRO A 26 15.82 -0.48 32.17
C PRO A 26 16.89 -1.37 32.82
N GLN A 27 17.35 -0.98 34.01
CA GLN A 27 18.16 -1.85 34.84
C GLN A 27 17.27 -3.02 35.28
N LEU A 28 17.56 -4.20 34.74
CA LEU A 28 16.90 -5.44 35.11
C LEU A 28 17.16 -5.71 36.61
N HIS A 29 16.11 -5.68 37.43
CA HIS A 29 16.15 -6.34 38.73
C HIS A 29 16.27 -7.86 38.48
N LYS A 30 17.50 -8.37 38.46
CA LYS A 30 17.77 -9.81 38.34
C LYS A 30 17.42 -10.54 39.65
N ALA A 31 16.14 -10.75 39.91
CA ALA A 31 15.64 -11.76 40.83
C ALA A 31 14.13 -11.88 40.66
N ASN A 32 13.65 -12.89 39.92
CA ASN A 32 12.29 -13.49 39.98
C ASN A 32 11.93 -14.38 38.76
N ALA A 33 12.92 -14.93 38.03
CA ALA A 33 12.61 -15.94 37.00
C ALA A 33 12.42 -17.31 37.69
N LYS A 34 11.18 -17.78 37.82
CA LYS A 34 10.85 -19.04 38.53
C LYS A 34 11.20 -20.33 37.75
N LYS A 35 11.50 -20.26 36.45
CA LYS A 35 11.78 -21.46 35.62
C LYS A 35 12.68 -21.15 34.43
N ARG A 36 13.57 -22.09 34.08
CA ARG A 36 14.43 -22.06 32.88
C ARG A 36 13.75 -22.90 31.80
N LEU A 37 13.56 -22.36 30.61
CA LEU A 37 12.97 -23.07 29.46
C LEU A 37 14.06 -23.53 28.49
N GLU A 38 13.80 -24.61 27.74
CA GLU A 38 14.61 -25.03 26.60
C GLU A 38 14.27 -24.13 25.40
N GLY A 39 14.98 -23.01 25.26
CA GLY A 39 14.67 -22.01 24.23
C GLY A 39 14.94 -22.53 22.81
N THR A 40 13.95 -22.44 21.92
CA THR A 40 14.15 -22.35 20.46
C THR A 40 14.10 -20.87 20.05
N GLY A 41 14.52 -20.46 18.86
CA GLY A 41 14.70 -19.03 18.49
C GLY A 41 13.52 -18.08 18.82
N ALA A 42 12.29 -18.59 18.92
CA ALA A 42 11.08 -17.85 19.28
C ALA A 42 10.52 -18.18 20.69
N VAL A 43 11.24 -18.94 21.53
CA VAL A 43 10.88 -19.29 22.92
C VAL A 43 11.93 -18.69 23.86
N PRO A 44 11.55 -17.93 24.91
CA PRO A 44 12.51 -17.29 25.79
C PRO A 44 13.13 -18.30 26.76
N GLN A 45 14.37 -18.06 27.20
CA GLN A 45 15.01 -18.85 28.25
C GLN A 45 14.48 -18.49 29.65
N ARG A 46 14.08 -17.23 29.82
CA ARG A 46 13.59 -16.65 31.07
C ARG A 46 12.53 -15.59 30.78
N ALA A 47 11.52 -15.51 31.64
CA ALA A 47 10.57 -14.42 31.69
C ALA A 47 10.35 -13.99 33.15
N GLY A 48 9.94 -12.73 33.36
CA GLY A 48 9.56 -12.26 34.68
C GLY A 48 9.33 -10.75 34.71
N LEU A 49 9.04 -10.21 35.90
CA LEU A 49 8.93 -8.77 36.10
C LEU A 49 10.28 -8.10 35.90
N ALA A 50 10.31 -7.08 35.04
CA ALA A 50 11.47 -6.22 34.86
C ALA A 50 11.45 -5.08 35.89
N ASN A 51 10.27 -4.50 36.09
CA ASN A 51 9.95 -3.41 37.01
C ASN A 51 8.42 -3.30 37.15
N ASP A 52 7.94 -2.29 37.87
CA ASP A 52 6.53 -2.01 38.16
C ASP A 52 5.69 -1.63 36.93
N LYS A 53 6.27 -1.62 35.73
CA LYS A 53 5.57 -1.30 34.48
C LYS A 53 5.78 -2.35 33.40
N GLN A 54 6.71 -3.29 33.55
CA GLN A 54 7.17 -4.13 32.46
C GLN A 54 7.48 -5.57 32.88
N VAL A 55 7.23 -6.49 31.97
CA VAL A 55 7.76 -7.86 31.95
C VAL A 55 8.95 -7.90 31.00
N PHE A 56 10.01 -8.63 31.33
CA PHE A 56 11.08 -8.96 30.38
C PHE A 56 10.96 -10.41 29.88
N LEU A 57 11.36 -10.63 28.63
CA LEU A 57 11.57 -11.94 28.02
C LEU A 57 13.01 -12.00 27.49
N ASP A 58 13.81 -12.93 28.01
CA ASP A 58 15.19 -13.13 27.55
C ASP A 58 15.23 -14.24 26.49
N TRP A 59 15.37 -13.85 25.23
CA TRP A 59 15.44 -14.77 24.09
C TRP A 59 16.82 -15.40 23.97
N ASN A 60 16.91 -16.47 23.18
CA ASN A 60 18.21 -17.05 22.80
C ASN A 60 19.15 -15.96 22.22
N ASN A 61 20.45 -16.05 22.52
CA ASN A 61 21.50 -15.13 22.05
C ASN A 61 21.47 -13.70 22.64
N ARG A 62 21.08 -13.53 23.92
CA ARG A 62 21.14 -12.26 24.68
C ARG A 62 20.30 -11.11 24.10
N LYS A 63 19.25 -11.42 23.34
CA LYS A 63 18.24 -10.43 22.97
C LYS A 63 17.16 -10.45 24.04
N THR A 64 16.99 -9.36 24.78
CA THR A 64 15.94 -9.26 25.79
C THR A 64 14.87 -8.29 25.32
N SER A 65 13.62 -8.74 25.26
CA SER A 65 12.47 -7.87 25.01
C SER A 65 11.81 -7.44 26.31
N VAL A 66 11.25 -6.24 26.34
CA VAL A 66 10.39 -5.78 27.44
C VAL A 66 8.99 -5.44 26.93
N TYR A 67 7.99 -5.79 27.72
CA TYR A 67 6.57 -5.58 27.43
C TYR A 67 5.92 -4.87 28.60
N ASN A 68 5.37 -3.70 28.32
CA ASN A 68 4.59 -2.90 29.24
C ASN A 68 3.33 -3.66 29.72
N HIS A 69 3.03 -3.58 31.01
CA HIS A 69 1.89 -4.24 31.65
C HIS A 69 0.56 -3.81 31.03
N PHE A 70 0.36 -2.50 30.84
CA PHE A 70 -0.83 -1.97 30.18
C PHE A 70 -0.95 -2.54 28.76
N TRP A 71 0.14 -2.55 27.99
CA TRP A 71 0.13 -3.10 26.63
C TRP A 71 -0.26 -4.58 26.61
N LEU A 72 0.28 -5.39 27.53
CA LEU A 72 -0.13 -6.79 27.67
C LEU A 72 -1.63 -6.87 27.94
N ARG A 73 -2.14 -6.19 28.98
CA ARG A 73 -3.57 -6.23 29.33
C ARG A 73 -4.48 -5.78 28.18
N ASP A 74 -4.07 -4.73 27.46
CA ASP A 74 -4.76 -4.14 26.32
C ASP A 74 -4.80 -5.07 25.10
N HIS A 75 -3.83 -5.98 24.97
CA HIS A 75 -3.72 -6.95 23.88
C HIS A 75 -3.97 -8.39 24.36
N CYS A 76 -4.69 -8.57 25.47
CA CYS A 76 -5.10 -9.89 25.94
C CYS A 76 -5.86 -10.65 24.83
N ARG A 77 -5.51 -11.92 24.62
CA ARG A 77 -6.07 -12.78 23.56
C ARG A 77 -7.10 -13.79 24.05
N CYS A 78 -7.61 -13.63 25.27
CA CYS A 78 -8.71 -14.47 25.77
C CYS A 78 -10.04 -14.08 25.10
N GLU A 79 -11.02 -14.98 25.14
CA GLU A 79 -12.33 -14.80 24.48
C GLU A 79 -13.12 -13.58 24.99
N GLN A 80 -12.82 -13.09 26.20
CA GLN A 80 -13.44 -11.87 26.75
C GLN A 80 -12.82 -10.58 26.18
N CYS A 81 -11.57 -10.64 25.74
CA CYS A 81 -10.81 -9.46 25.28
C CYS A 81 -10.61 -9.45 23.76
N TYR A 82 -10.81 -10.58 23.10
CA TYR A 82 -10.57 -10.76 21.68
C TYR A 82 -11.53 -11.80 21.10
N HIS A 83 -12.21 -11.44 20.02
CA HIS A 83 -13.14 -12.33 19.33
C HIS A 83 -12.38 -13.19 18.31
N SER A 84 -12.28 -14.49 18.53
CA SER A 84 -11.48 -15.41 17.69
C SER A 84 -11.90 -15.45 16.22
N ILE A 85 -13.20 -15.37 15.92
CA ILE A 85 -13.72 -15.38 14.55
C ILE A 85 -13.51 -14.05 13.81
N THR A 86 -13.98 -12.92 14.37
CA THR A 86 -13.86 -11.61 13.70
C THR A 86 -12.47 -11.01 13.79
N ARG A 87 -11.64 -11.54 14.70
CA ARG A 87 -10.28 -11.06 15.00
C ARG A 87 -10.25 -9.61 15.51
N GLN A 88 -11.34 -9.19 16.13
CA GLN A 88 -11.50 -7.86 16.69
C GLN A 88 -11.26 -7.86 18.19
N ARG A 89 -10.73 -6.75 18.69
CA ARG A 89 -10.57 -6.49 20.12
C ARG A 89 -11.93 -6.22 20.74
N LEU A 90 -12.21 -6.85 21.88
CA LEU A 90 -13.40 -6.65 22.69
C LEU A 90 -13.11 -5.87 23.97
N VAL A 91 -11.83 -5.76 24.34
CA VAL A 91 -11.39 -5.02 25.53
C VAL A 91 -11.66 -3.52 25.37
N ASP A 92 -12.29 -2.93 26.38
CA ASP A 92 -12.32 -1.48 26.53
C ASP A 92 -10.99 -1.01 27.11
N THR A 93 -10.12 -0.50 26.24
CA THR A 93 -8.82 0.08 26.61
C THR A 93 -8.94 1.12 27.72
N PHE A 94 -10.01 1.90 27.73
CA PHE A 94 -10.18 3.02 28.64
C PHE A 94 -10.67 2.60 30.03
N ALA A 95 -11.21 1.37 30.16
CA ALA A 95 -11.55 0.76 31.44
C ALA A 95 -10.33 0.14 32.14
N ILE A 96 -9.20 -0.05 31.45
CA ILE A 96 -7.98 -0.60 32.05
C ILE A 96 -7.33 0.47 32.95
N PRO A 97 -7.02 0.16 34.23
CA PRO A 97 -6.25 1.07 35.08
C PRO A 97 -4.89 1.40 34.44
N ARG A 98 -4.55 2.69 34.36
CA ARG A 98 -3.30 3.14 33.68
C ARG A 98 -2.04 2.62 34.35
N ASP A 99 -2.10 2.35 35.64
CA ASP A 99 -1.05 1.82 36.49
C ASP A 99 -1.23 0.33 36.79
N ILE A 100 -1.99 -0.40 35.95
CA ILE A 100 -2.22 -1.83 36.14
C ILE A 100 -0.90 -2.60 36.25
N GLN A 101 -0.79 -3.40 37.30
CA GLN A 101 0.33 -4.30 37.55
C GLN A 101 -0.19 -5.73 37.71
N PRO A 102 0.49 -6.73 37.14
CA PRO A 102 0.09 -8.11 37.30
C PRO A 102 0.38 -8.58 38.74
N THR A 103 -0.52 -9.39 39.28
CA THR A 103 -0.33 -10.07 40.57
C THR A 103 0.59 -11.29 40.42
N ALA A 104 0.63 -11.91 39.23
CA ALA A 104 1.55 -12.98 38.90
C ALA A 104 1.93 -12.99 37.41
N VAL A 105 3.17 -13.42 37.14
CA VAL A 105 3.69 -13.64 35.78
C VAL A 105 4.43 -14.97 35.78
N ASP A 106 3.93 -15.93 35.02
CA ASP A 106 4.44 -17.29 34.98
C ASP A 106 4.72 -17.72 33.54
N SER A 107 5.79 -18.49 33.36
CA SER A 107 6.11 -19.12 32.08
C SER A 107 5.45 -20.50 31.99
N THR A 108 4.75 -20.77 30.90
CA THR A 108 4.22 -22.09 30.55
C THR A 108 5.06 -22.73 29.45
N ALA A 109 4.70 -23.93 29.02
CA ALA A 109 5.35 -24.56 27.86
C ALA A 109 5.17 -23.71 26.59
N ASP A 110 3.95 -23.23 26.36
CA ASP A 110 3.56 -22.62 25.09
C ASP A 110 3.55 -21.08 25.11
N GLY A 111 3.68 -20.46 26.29
CA GLY A 111 3.54 -19.01 26.39
C GLY A 111 3.74 -18.37 27.76
N LEU A 112 3.46 -17.08 27.81
CA LEU A 112 3.42 -16.28 29.04
C LEU A 112 2.01 -16.27 29.61
N SER A 113 1.86 -16.58 30.90
CA SER A 113 0.62 -16.39 31.66
C SER A 113 0.77 -15.19 32.58
N VAL A 114 -0.19 -14.28 32.55
CA VAL A 114 -0.22 -13.06 33.37
C VAL A 114 -1.56 -13.00 34.11
N ILE A 115 -1.52 -12.84 35.43
CA ILE A 115 -2.72 -12.70 36.28
C ILE A 115 -2.80 -11.25 36.74
N TRP A 116 -3.99 -10.65 36.65
CA TRP A 116 -4.26 -9.25 36.97
C TRP A 116 -4.99 -9.10 38.31
N PRO A 117 -5.04 -7.89 38.91
CA PRO A 117 -5.64 -7.67 40.23
C PRO A 117 -7.14 -7.98 40.32
N ASP A 118 -7.86 -7.90 39.20
CA ASP A 118 -9.27 -8.26 39.06
C ASP A 118 -9.50 -9.78 38.91
N GLY A 119 -8.42 -10.58 38.99
CA GLY A 119 -8.44 -12.02 38.75
C GLY A 119 -8.44 -12.41 37.28
N HIS A 120 -8.43 -11.44 36.35
CA HIS A 120 -8.35 -11.73 34.92
C HIS A 120 -7.02 -12.42 34.59
N GLN A 121 -7.05 -13.41 33.69
CA GLN A 121 -5.86 -14.12 33.24
C GLN A 121 -5.65 -13.94 31.74
N SER A 122 -4.48 -13.46 31.37
CA SER A 122 -4.05 -13.33 29.99
C SER A 122 -2.99 -14.38 29.64
N LYS A 123 -3.09 -14.97 28.46
CA LYS A 123 -2.11 -15.93 27.92
C LYS A 123 -1.63 -15.44 26.56
N TYR A 124 -0.33 -15.50 26.33
CA TYR A 124 0.31 -15.07 25.07
C TYR A 124 1.27 -16.14 24.58
N ALA A 125 1.10 -16.58 23.34
CA ALA A 125 2.03 -17.52 22.73
C ALA A 125 3.43 -16.88 22.56
N TRP A 126 4.48 -17.70 22.66
CA TRP A 126 5.86 -17.20 22.58
C TRP A 126 6.19 -16.56 21.23
N ASP A 127 5.73 -17.17 20.13
CA ASP A 127 5.93 -16.66 18.78
C ASP A 127 5.18 -15.35 18.53
N TRP A 128 3.98 -15.18 19.08
CA TRP A 128 3.22 -13.93 19.05
C TRP A 128 3.96 -12.83 19.79
N LEU A 129 4.47 -13.10 21.01
CA LEU A 129 5.27 -12.15 21.77
C LEU A 129 6.54 -11.76 21.01
N HIS A 130 7.27 -12.73 20.46
CA HIS A 130 8.48 -12.48 19.66
C HIS A 130 8.17 -11.60 18.44
N THR A 131 7.08 -11.89 17.73
CA THR A 131 6.63 -11.14 16.54
C THR A 131 6.28 -9.69 16.87
N HIS A 132 5.62 -9.48 18.02
CA HIS A 132 5.17 -8.17 18.50
C HIS A 132 6.15 -7.48 19.45
N SER A 133 7.40 -7.95 19.53
CA SER A 133 8.43 -7.25 20.28
C SER A 133 8.65 -5.85 19.69
N TYR A 134 8.45 -4.82 20.51
CA TYR A 134 8.66 -3.42 20.14
C TYR A 134 9.89 -2.81 20.83
N SER A 135 10.41 -3.47 21.87
CA SER A 135 11.59 -3.01 22.62
C SER A 135 12.49 -4.18 22.96
N PRO A 136 13.43 -4.57 22.08
CA PRO A 136 13.66 -4.00 20.74
C PRO A 136 12.67 -4.53 19.70
N ILE A 137 12.63 -3.93 18.52
CA ILE A 137 11.92 -4.51 17.37
C ILE A 137 12.72 -5.74 16.90
N LEU A 138 12.16 -6.94 17.07
CA LEU A 138 12.84 -8.20 16.74
C LEU A 138 12.50 -8.75 15.35
N ARG A 139 11.39 -8.34 14.76
CA ARG A 139 10.99 -8.77 13.41
C ARG A 139 12.03 -8.33 12.37
N THR A 140 12.43 -9.25 11.50
CA THR A 140 13.48 -9.05 10.48
C THR A 140 12.95 -8.63 9.11
N SER A 141 11.64 -8.75 8.87
CA SER A 141 10.96 -8.41 7.62
C SER A 141 9.60 -7.77 7.86
N GLU A 142 9.03 -7.15 6.82
CA GLU A 142 7.63 -6.72 6.79
C GLU A 142 6.73 -7.88 7.23
N SER A 143 5.90 -7.63 8.24
CA SER A 143 5.07 -8.66 8.86
C SER A 143 4.05 -9.21 7.88
N LEU A 144 3.51 -8.35 7.01
CA LEU A 144 2.35 -8.66 6.15
C LEU A 144 2.69 -9.49 4.88
N ALA A 145 3.83 -10.19 4.84
CA ALA A 145 4.24 -11.02 3.70
C ALA A 145 4.20 -10.29 2.34
N THR A 146 4.42 -8.98 2.33
CA THR A 146 4.45 -8.13 1.13
C THR A 146 5.77 -8.34 0.38
N LYS A 147 5.71 -8.31 -0.96
CA LYS A 147 6.91 -8.38 -1.79
C LYS A 147 7.55 -6.98 -1.93
N LYS A 148 8.88 -6.93 -1.90
CA LYS A 148 9.63 -5.71 -2.18
C LYS A 148 9.56 -5.39 -3.68
N PRO A 149 9.22 -4.15 -4.06
CA PRO A 149 9.29 -3.70 -5.45
C PRO A 149 10.70 -3.86 -6.03
N LYS A 150 10.79 -4.35 -7.26
CA LYS A 150 12.00 -4.35 -8.08
C LYS A 150 11.78 -3.49 -9.30
N VAL A 151 12.56 -2.42 -9.43
CA VAL A 151 12.47 -1.49 -10.55
C VAL A 151 13.01 -2.10 -11.85
N TRP A 152 12.48 -1.68 -12.98
CA TRP A 152 12.86 -2.17 -14.31
C TRP A 152 12.92 -1.07 -15.38
N ASP A 153 13.35 -1.44 -16.58
CA ASP A 153 13.57 -0.57 -17.74
C ASP A 153 13.09 -1.26 -19.05
N ALA A 154 13.41 -0.71 -20.22
CA ALA A 154 12.92 -1.22 -21.50
C ALA A 154 13.38 -2.65 -21.84
N ASP A 155 14.46 -3.15 -21.23
CA ASP A 155 14.96 -4.52 -21.46
C ASP A 155 14.26 -5.56 -20.57
N PHE A 156 13.25 -5.13 -19.80
CA PHE A 156 12.50 -5.99 -18.90
C PHE A 156 11.84 -7.16 -19.64
N LYS A 157 12.06 -8.37 -19.10
CA LYS A 157 11.41 -9.60 -19.56
C LYS A 157 10.73 -10.28 -18.39
N LEU A 158 9.44 -10.57 -18.56
CA LEU A 158 8.64 -11.26 -17.57
C LEU A 158 7.95 -12.45 -18.22
N THR A 159 8.09 -13.63 -17.61
CA THR A 159 7.34 -14.82 -18.01
C THR A 159 5.87 -14.61 -17.67
N HIS A 160 4.98 -14.88 -18.62
CA HIS A 160 3.54 -14.85 -18.37
C HIS A 160 3.12 -15.92 -17.35
N VAL A 161 1.88 -15.82 -16.90
CA VAL A 161 1.18 -16.89 -16.17
C VAL A 161 0.10 -17.47 -17.07
N ASP A 162 -0.04 -18.78 -17.11
CA ASP A 162 -1.09 -19.43 -17.91
C ASP A 162 -2.48 -19.15 -17.32
N HIS A 163 -3.44 -18.78 -18.17
CA HIS A 163 -4.84 -18.57 -17.78
C HIS A 163 -5.41 -19.75 -16.99
N GLU A 164 -5.20 -20.97 -17.48
CA GLU A 164 -5.69 -22.18 -16.81
C GLU A 164 -5.07 -22.37 -15.42
N ALA A 165 -3.80 -22.03 -15.24
CA ALA A 165 -3.16 -22.08 -13.92
C ALA A 165 -3.77 -21.05 -12.96
N VAL A 166 -4.00 -19.82 -13.43
CA VAL A 166 -4.62 -18.75 -12.62
C VAL A 166 -6.04 -19.12 -12.19
N MET A 167 -6.83 -19.67 -13.10
CA MET A 167 -8.23 -19.99 -12.83
C MET A 167 -8.40 -21.22 -11.95
N ASN A 168 -7.56 -22.24 -12.11
CA ASN A 168 -7.77 -23.55 -11.49
C ASN A 168 -6.87 -23.84 -10.27
N THR A 169 -5.87 -23.00 -9.98
CA THR A 169 -4.94 -23.23 -8.86
C THR A 169 -4.70 -21.96 -8.05
N ASP A 170 -4.36 -22.12 -6.77
CA ASP A 170 -3.91 -21.00 -5.94
C ASP A 170 -2.45 -20.65 -6.19
N GLU A 171 -1.63 -21.59 -6.68
CA GLU A 171 -0.25 -21.36 -7.11
C GLU A 171 -0.18 -20.41 -8.30
N GLY A 172 -1.01 -20.61 -9.33
CA GLY A 172 -1.08 -19.72 -10.50
C GLY A 172 -1.55 -18.33 -10.12
N LEU A 173 -2.60 -18.22 -9.29
CA LEU A 173 -3.06 -16.93 -8.76
C LEU A 173 -1.96 -16.24 -7.92
N LYS A 174 -1.27 -17.00 -7.05
CA LYS A 174 -0.17 -16.47 -6.24
C LYS A 174 0.98 -15.99 -7.11
N GLN A 175 1.33 -16.71 -8.18
CA GLN A 175 2.36 -16.28 -9.12
C GLN A 175 1.99 -14.94 -9.77
N TRP A 176 0.75 -14.80 -10.23
CA TRP A 176 0.24 -13.55 -10.80
C TRP A 176 0.34 -12.38 -9.81
N LEU A 177 -0.14 -12.57 -8.58
CA LEU A 177 -0.09 -11.56 -7.52
C LEU A 177 1.35 -11.22 -7.07
N ASP A 178 2.25 -12.21 -7.05
CA ASP A 178 3.68 -12.02 -6.75
C ASP A 178 4.37 -11.19 -7.84
N GLN A 179 4.05 -11.42 -9.12
CA GLN A 179 4.55 -10.61 -10.23
C GLN A 179 4.06 -9.17 -10.13
N LEU A 180 2.77 -8.95 -9.85
CA LEU A 180 2.19 -7.63 -9.63
C LEU A 180 2.85 -6.89 -8.48
N GLU A 181 3.05 -7.50 -7.31
CA GLU A 181 3.68 -6.80 -6.18
C GLU A 181 5.18 -6.53 -6.39
N THR A 182 5.87 -7.42 -7.09
CA THR A 182 7.31 -7.29 -7.31
C THR A 182 7.61 -6.28 -8.42
N TYR A 183 6.95 -6.41 -9.56
CA TYR A 183 7.27 -5.64 -10.77
C TYR A 183 6.24 -4.57 -11.10
N GLY A 184 5.07 -4.55 -10.44
CA GLY A 184 4.00 -3.62 -10.78
C GLY A 184 3.28 -3.97 -12.09
N ILE A 185 3.63 -5.05 -12.76
CA ILE A 185 3.03 -5.49 -14.03
C ILE A 185 3.11 -7.01 -14.13
N SER A 186 2.10 -7.61 -14.78
CA SER A 186 2.03 -9.05 -15.05
C SER A 186 1.21 -9.32 -16.30
N PHE A 187 1.55 -10.42 -16.98
CA PHE A 187 0.84 -10.89 -18.17
C PHE A 187 0.23 -12.26 -17.92
N VAL A 188 -1.03 -12.45 -18.34
CA VAL A 188 -1.73 -13.73 -18.34
C VAL A 188 -2.03 -14.09 -19.79
N GLU A 189 -1.62 -15.27 -20.23
CA GLU A 189 -1.80 -15.75 -21.61
C GLU A 189 -2.77 -16.93 -21.70
N GLY A 190 -3.39 -17.10 -22.87
CA GLY A 190 -4.38 -18.15 -23.11
C GLY A 190 -5.79 -17.78 -22.65
N VAL A 191 -6.07 -16.50 -22.44
CA VAL A 191 -7.41 -16.01 -22.06
C VAL A 191 -8.31 -16.00 -23.30
N PRO A 192 -9.53 -16.57 -23.27
CA PRO A 192 -10.46 -16.42 -24.39
C PRO A 192 -10.74 -14.94 -24.68
N THR A 193 -10.78 -14.56 -25.96
CA THR A 193 -10.93 -13.16 -26.42
C THR A 193 -12.38 -12.66 -26.32
N THR A 194 -12.98 -12.80 -25.15
CA THR A 194 -14.32 -12.30 -24.84
C THR A 194 -14.33 -11.45 -23.57
N VAL A 195 -15.35 -10.59 -23.46
CA VAL A 195 -15.53 -9.72 -22.29
C VAL A 195 -15.78 -10.57 -21.04
N GLU A 196 -16.58 -11.63 -21.16
CA GLU A 196 -16.97 -12.52 -20.08
C GLU A 196 -15.77 -13.30 -19.51
N ALA A 197 -14.86 -13.77 -20.38
CA ALA A 197 -13.65 -14.45 -19.94
C ALA A 197 -12.72 -13.48 -19.21
N THR A 198 -12.59 -12.25 -19.71
CA THR A 198 -11.83 -11.17 -19.06
C THR A 198 -12.41 -10.85 -17.69
N GLU A 199 -13.73 -10.75 -17.59
CA GLU A 199 -14.41 -10.51 -16.31
C GLU A 199 -14.16 -11.62 -15.30
N LYS A 200 -14.23 -12.89 -15.73
CA LYS A 200 -13.95 -14.04 -14.85
C LYS A 200 -12.51 -13.99 -14.33
N LEU A 201 -11.54 -13.68 -15.19
CA LEU A 201 -10.15 -13.51 -14.79
C LEU A 201 -9.97 -12.34 -13.82
N ALA A 202 -10.59 -11.19 -14.10
CA ALA A 202 -10.58 -10.03 -13.22
C ALA A 202 -11.16 -10.37 -11.83
N ARG A 203 -12.31 -11.04 -11.79
CA ARG A 203 -12.96 -11.45 -10.53
C ARG A 203 -12.21 -12.54 -9.76
N ARG A 204 -11.34 -13.31 -10.42
CA ARG A 204 -10.41 -14.25 -9.76
C ARG A 204 -9.35 -13.50 -8.92
N LEU A 205 -9.00 -12.28 -9.30
CA LEU A 205 -8.12 -11.38 -8.54
C LEU A 205 -8.87 -10.80 -7.33
N CYS A 206 -9.86 -9.93 -7.57
CA CYS A 206 -10.76 -9.40 -6.55
C CYS A 206 -11.99 -8.77 -7.23
N PHE A 207 -12.84 -8.07 -6.47
CA PHE A 207 -13.94 -7.33 -7.09
C PHE A 207 -13.43 -6.12 -7.90
N LEU A 208 -14.27 -5.67 -8.82
CA LEU A 208 -13.96 -4.56 -9.73
C LEU A 208 -14.34 -3.23 -9.06
N ARG A 209 -13.53 -2.20 -9.29
CA ARG A 209 -13.87 -0.82 -8.94
C ARG A 209 -14.74 -0.24 -10.05
N GLU A 210 -16.03 -0.06 -9.75
CA GLU A 210 -16.93 0.70 -10.62
C GLU A 210 -16.53 2.18 -10.65
N THR A 211 -16.71 2.81 -11.81
CA THR A 211 -16.42 4.24 -12.02
C THR A 211 -17.54 4.87 -12.83
N HIS A 212 -17.49 6.17 -13.07
CA HIS A 212 -18.45 6.84 -13.96
C HIS A 212 -18.36 6.35 -15.41
N TYR A 213 -17.27 5.68 -15.82
CA TYR A 213 -17.16 5.07 -17.15
C TYR A 213 -17.85 3.71 -17.27
N SER A 214 -17.93 2.91 -16.20
CA SER A 214 -18.53 1.58 -16.27
C SER A 214 -18.93 0.99 -14.91
N GLN A 215 -20.04 0.26 -14.93
CA GLN A 215 -20.45 -0.67 -13.87
C GLN A 215 -19.81 -2.04 -14.13
N GLY A 216 -18.49 -2.15 -13.88
CA GLY A 216 -17.72 -3.37 -14.09
C GLY A 216 -16.72 -3.28 -15.23
N ILE A 217 -16.64 -4.30 -16.09
CA ILE A 217 -15.74 -4.30 -17.24
C ILE A 217 -16.19 -3.24 -18.23
N TRP A 218 -15.30 -2.34 -18.58
CA TRP A 218 -15.50 -1.45 -19.73
C TRP A 218 -15.01 -2.16 -21.00
N SER A 219 -15.69 -1.93 -22.12
CA SER A 219 -15.30 -2.41 -23.44
C SER A 219 -15.56 -1.28 -24.41
N PHE A 220 -14.53 -0.86 -25.15
CA PHE A 220 -14.69 0.23 -26.11
C PHE A 220 -13.89 0.00 -27.40
N THR A 221 -14.38 0.70 -28.41
CA THR A 221 -13.70 0.97 -29.68
C THR A 221 -13.42 2.48 -29.72
N ALA A 222 -12.53 2.96 -30.61
CA ALA A 222 -12.33 4.40 -30.78
C ALA A 222 -13.52 5.06 -31.50
N ASP A 223 -14.63 5.18 -30.77
CA ASP A 223 -15.92 5.70 -31.23
C ASP A 223 -16.35 6.99 -30.51
N LEU A 224 -15.51 7.51 -29.61
CA LEU A 224 -15.80 8.68 -28.76
C LEU A 224 -17.08 8.51 -27.89
N ALA A 225 -17.42 7.28 -27.49
CA ALA A 225 -18.56 7.01 -26.60
C ALA A 225 -18.47 7.74 -25.25
N HIS A 226 -17.25 8.07 -24.79
CA HIS A 226 -17.01 9.02 -23.71
C HIS A 226 -16.11 10.15 -24.20
N ALA A 227 -16.27 11.34 -23.61
CA ALA A 227 -15.47 12.53 -23.92
C ALA A 227 -14.07 12.45 -23.28
N ASP A 228 -13.33 11.39 -23.62
CA ASP A 228 -12.02 11.04 -23.07
C ASP A 228 -11.04 10.68 -24.21
N THR A 229 -9.80 11.16 -24.13
CA THR A 229 -8.74 10.95 -25.12
C THR A 229 -8.46 9.47 -25.40
N ALA A 230 -8.74 8.58 -24.44
CA ALA A 230 -8.66 7.13 -24.62
C ALA A 230 -9.52 6.60 -25.79
N TYR A 231 -10.62 7.29 -26.11
CA TYR A 231 -11.58 6.91 -27.16
C TYR A 231 -11.23 7.48 -28.55
N THR A 232 -10.06 8.10 -28.71
CA THR A 232 -9.53 8.58 -30.00
C THR A 232 -8.60 7.56 -30.68
N GLN A 233 -8.05 7.88 -31.86
CA GLN A 233 -6.96 7.11 -32.50
C GLN A 233 -5.56 7.71 -32.23
N LEU A 234 -5.49 8.78 -31.43
CA LEU A 234 -4.24 9.47 -31.13
C LEU A 234 -3.35 8.61 -30.21
N ALA A 235 -2.05 8.87 -30.29
CA ALA A 235 -1.08 8.33 -29.35
C ALA A 235 -1.35 8.93 -27.96
N LEU A 236 -1.16 8.11 -26.93
CA LEU A 236 -1.25 8.53 -25.53
C LEU A 236 0.14 8.38 -24.92
N GLY A 237 0.64 9.47 -24.35
CA GLY A 237 1.89 9.46 -23.59
C GLY A 237 1.76 8.62 -22.32
N ALA A 238 2.89 8.33 -21.66
CA ALA A 238 2.89 7.59 -20.41
C ALA A 238 2.13 8.37 -19.31
N HIS A 239 1.07 7.76 -18.74
CA HIS A 239 0.23 8.32 -17.68
C HIS A 239 -0.23 7.23 -16.69
N THR A 240 -0.78 7.66 -15.57
CA THR A 240 -1.53 6.85 -14.59
C THR A 240 -2.99 7.29 -14.63
N ASP A 241 -3.93 6.36 -14.58
CA ASP A 241 -5.35 6.65 -14.70
C ASP A 241 -5.98 7.19 -13.42
N ASN A 242 -7.06 7.94 -13.62
CA ASN A 242 -7.92 8.49 -12.58
C ASN A 242 -7.20 9.34 -11.54
N THR A 243 -6.26 10.18 -11.97
CA THR A 243 -5.55 11.09 -11.06
C THR A 243 -6.48 12.11 -10.39
N TYR A 244 -7.71 12.26 -10.85
CA TYR A 244 -8.77 13.09 -10.27
C TYR A 244 -9.60 12.42 -9.17
N PHE A 245 -9.50 11.11 -8.93
CA PHE A 245 -10.14 10.50 -7.74
C PHE A 245 -9.31 10.73 -6.49
N THR A 246 -9.92 11.01 -5.35
CA THR A 246 -9.21 11.02 -4.04
C THR A 246 -8.32 9.79 -3.87
N GLU A 247 -8.88 8.63 -4.20
CA GLU A 247 -8.20 7.34 -4.30
C GLU A 247 -8.22 6.90 -5.77
N PRO A 248 -7.11 7.09 -6.53
CA PRO A 248 -6.99 6.57 -7.89
C PRO A 248 -7.14 5.04 -7.90
N ALA A 249 -7.61 4.47 -9.01
CA ALA A 249 -7.67 3.02 -9.17
C ALA A 249 -6.30 2.39 -8.88
N GLY A 250 -6.31 1.29 -8.13
CA GLY A 250 -5.10 0.63 -7.67
C GLY A 250 -4.43 -0.18 -8.78
N LEU A 251 -5.16 -1.15 -9.33
CA LEU A 251 -4.72 -1.86 -10.52
C LEU A 251 -5.59 -1.48 -11.72
N GLN A 252 -5.02 -1.63 -12.91
CA GLN A 252 -5.74 -1.62 -14.16
C GLN A 252 -5.41 -2.88 -14.97
N MET A 253 -6.39 -3.36 -15.72
CA MET A 253 -6.26 -4.53 -16.60
C MET A 253 -6.70 -4.18 -18.01
N PHE A 254 -5.95 -4.64 -19.01
CA PHE A 254 -6.29 -4.53 -20.42
C PHE A 254 -6.29 -5.89 -21.10
N HIS A 255 -7.29 -6.11 -21.95
CA HIS A 255 -7.38 -7.22 -22.87
C HIS A 255 -7.77 -6.74 -24.26
N LYS A 256 -6.84 -6.81 -25.21
CA LYS A 256 -7.15 -6.56 -26.61
C LYS A 256 -7.96 -7.75 -27.13
N LEU A 257 -9.21 -7.52 -27.52
CA LEU A 257 -10.11 -8.58 -27.99
C LEU A 257 -10.03 -8.74 -29.49
N GLU A 258 -9.99 -7.62 -30.21
CA GLU A 258 -9.96 -7.58 -31.68
C GLU A 258 -8.97 -6.49 -32.14
N PHE A 259 -8.24 -6.78 -33.21
CA PHE A 259 -7.39 -5.80 -33.86
C PHE A 259 -7.20 -6.09 -35.34
N GLU A 260 -7.57 -5.14 -36.17
CA GLU A 260 -7.33 -5.15 -37.62
C GLU A 260 -6.80 -3.77 -38.02
N GLY A 261 -5.48 -3.65 -38.16
CA GLY A 261 -4.86 -2.35 -38.32
C GLY A 261 -3.34 -2.33 -38.21
N LYS A 262 -2.80 -1.13 -37.96
CA LYS A 262 -1.38 -0.87 -37.70
C LYS A 262 -1.23 0.00 -36.46
N GLY A 263 -0.17 -0.21 -35.69
CA GLY A 263 0.08 0.50 -34.42
C GLY A 263 -0.81 0.01 -33.28
N GLY A 264 -1.06 0.86 -32.30
CA GLY A 264 -1.88 0.53 -31.13
C GLY A 264 -1.17 -0.41 -30.14
N ASP A 265 0.16 -0.38 -30.17
CA ASP A 265 1.02 -1.07 -29.20
C ASP A 265 0.91 -0.38 -27.85
N SER A 266 0.88 -1.17 -26.79
CA SER A 266 0.77 -0.68 -25.43
C SER A 266 2.15 -0.27 -24.93
N LEU A 267 2.24 0.92 -24.35
CA LEU A 267 3.42 1.43 -23.69
C LEU A 267 3.32 1.18 -22.20
N PHE A 268 4.41 0.74 -21.57
CA PHE A 268 4.57 0.66 -20.13
C PHE A 268 5.91 1.28 -19.71
N VAL A 269 5.89 2.04 -18.61
CA VAL A 269 7.07 2.68 -18.02
C VAL A 269 7.03 2.51 -16.51
N ASP A 270 8.11 1.97 -15.92
CA ASP A 270 8.22 1.89 -14.45
C ASP A 270 8.49 3.27 -13.86
N GLY A 271 7.44 3.90 -13.33
CA GLY A 271 7.52 5.24 -12.75
C GLY A 271 8.45 5.30 -11.54
N PHE A 272 8.66 4.20 -10.81
CA PHE A 272 9.61 4.18 -9.70
C PHE A 272 11.06 4.16 -10.20
N SER A 273 11.33 3.46 -11.31
CA SER A 273 12.62 3.51 -11.99
C SER A 273 12.93 4.92 -12.49
N VAL A 274 11.95 5.56 -13.13
CA VAL A 274 12.08 6.93 -13.64
C VAL A 274 12.25 7.94 -12.51
N ALA A 275 11.50 7.81 -11.42
CA ALA A 275 11.64 8.67 -10.25
C ALA A 275 13.03 8.53 -9.60
N LYS A 276 13.60 7.32 -9.57
CA LYS A 276 14.99 7.09 -9.12
C LYS A 276 16.01 7.78 -10.04
N GLN A 277 15.82 7.72 -11.35
CA GLN A 277 16.67 8.42 -12.33
C GLN A 277 16.56 9.95 -12.15
N LEU A 278 15.34 10.48 -12.03
CA LEU A 278 15.11 11.90 -11.78
C LEU A 278 15.83 12.36 -10.51
N LYS A 279 15.72 11.59 -9.41
CA LYS A 279 16.41 11.89 -8.15
C LYS A 279 17.93 11.94 -8.31
N ALA A 280 18.51 11.08 -9.15
CA ALA A 280 19.94 11.05 -9.41
C ALA A 280 20.41 12.21 -10.30
N ILE A 281 19.62 12.57 -11.31
CA ILE A 281 19.94 13.64 -12.28
C ILE A 281 19.73 15.03 -11.66
N SER A 282 18.58 15.22 -11.01
CA SER A 282 18.19 16.47 -10.36
C SER A 282 17.41 16.19 -9.08
N PRO A 283 18.10 16.14 -7.92
CA PRO A 283 17.44 16.07 -6.62
C PRO A 283 16.45 17.21 -6.38
N ASN A 284 16.65 18.37 -7.03
CA ASN A 284 15.74 19.50 -6.97
C ASN A 284 14.44 19.19 -7.73
N ALA A 285 14.51 18.75 -8.98
CA ALA A 285 13.32 18.38 -9.75
C ALA A 285 12.52 17.28 -9.05
N TYR A 286 13.19 16.25 -8.51
CA TYR A 286 12.53 15.22 -7.71
C TYR A 286 11.77 15.82 -6.53
N ARG A 287 12.41 16.71 -5.75
CA ARG A 287 11.79 17.40 -4.62
C ARG A 287 10.60 18.26 -5.05
N THR A 288 10.72 18.99 -6.15
CA THR A 288 9.64 19.80 -6.71
C THR A 288 8.43 18.94 -7.05
N LEU A 289 8.62 17.82 -7.75
CA LEU A 289 7.52 16.90 -8.09
C LEU A 289 6.97 16.11 -6.89
N SER A 290 7.74 16.03 -5.80
CA SER A 290 7.29 15.40 -4.53
C SER A 290 6.48 16.34 -3.64
N ASN A 291 6.63 17.65 -3.81
CA ASN A 291 6.06 18.64 -2.90
C ASN A 291 4.99 19.52 -3.53
N THR A 292 5.01 19.72 -4.85
CA THR A 292 4.10 20.62 -5.55
C THR A 292 2.74 19.95 -5.72
N PRO A 293 1.66 20.44 -5.07
CA PRO A 293 0.34 19.83 -5.22
C PRO A 293 -0.23 20.11 -6.61
N ILE A 294 -0.59 19.07 -7.35
CA ILE A 294 -1.15 19.19 -8.70
C ILE A 294 -2.66 18.95 -8.66
N PRO A 295 -3.49 19.98 -8.94
CA PRO A 295 -4.93 19.81 -9.08
C PRO A 295 -5.26 19.07 -10.38
N THR A 296 -6.18 18.13 -10.32
CA THR A 296 -6.63 17.30 -11.45
C THR A 296 -8.16 17.27 -11.51
N HIS A 297 -8.76 17.04 -12.67
CA HIS A 297 -10.22 16.93 -12.80
C HIS A 297 -10.64 15.97 -13.92
N SER A 298 -11.87 15.45 -13.80
CA SER A 298 -12.62 14.89 -14.93
C SER A 298 -13.95 15.62 -15.01
N ALA A 299 -14.24 16.21 -16.18
CA ALA A 299 -15.41 17.04 -16.41
C ALA A 299 -15.96 16.95 -17.85
N GLY A 300 -15.69 15.83 -18.54
CA GLY A 300 -16.07 15.65 -19.94
C GLY A 300 -17.57 15.38 -20.14
N ASP A 301 -18.19 14.63 -19.23
CA ASP A 301 -19.61 14.28 -19.30
C ASP A 301 -20.47 15.33 -18.57
N GLU A 302 -21.67 15.64 -19.10
CA GLU A 302 -22.55 16.73 -18.63
C GLU A 302 -22.80 16.73 -17.11
N ASN A 303 -22.95 15.55 -16.52
CA ASN A 303 -23.27 15.36 -15.10
C ASN A 303 -22.08 14.88 -14.26
N VAL A 304 -20.85 14.99 -14.77
CA VAL A 304 -19.63 14.54 -14.10
C VAL A 304 -18.72 15.73 -13.85
N LEU A 305 -18.40 15.97 -12.58
CA LEU A 305 -17.28 16.81 -12.17
C LEU A 305 -16.59 16.15 -10.99
N ILE A 306 -15.46 15.51 -11.26
CA ILE A 306 -14.70 14.78 -10.25
C ILE A 306 -13.39 15.51 -10.00
N VAL A 307 -13.14 15.78 -8.72
CA VAL A 307 -11.90 16.36 -8.21
C VAL A 307 -11.49 15.61 -6.94
N PRO A 308 -10.18 15.49 -6.64
CA PRO A 308 -9.74 14.77 -5.46
C PRO A 308 -9.98 15.60 -4.19
N THR A 309 -10.00 14.93 -3.04
CA THR A 309 -10.05 15.54 -1.70
C THR A 309 -8.90 14.97 -0.86
N PRO A 310 -7.85 15.75 -0.54
CA PRO A 310 -7.68 17.18 -0.82
C PRO A 310 -7.56 17.50 -2.32
N ARG A 311 -7.81 18.77 -2.68
CA ARG A 311 -7.97 19.25 -4.08
C ARG A 311 -6.80 18.94 -5.01
N ALA A 312 -5.61 18.72 -4.46
CA ALA A 312 -4.39 18.52 -5.22
C ALA A 312 -3.46 17.55 -4.47
N ASN A 313 -2.70 16.76 -5.22
CA ASN A 313 -1.69 15.85 -4.69
C ASN A 313 -0.41 15.98 -5.53
N PRO A 314 0.79 15.78 -4.96
CA PRO A 314 2.03 15.74 -5.74
C PRO A 314 2.04 14.61 -6.77
N ILE A 315 2.95 14.71 -7.74
CA ILE A 315 3.18 13.65 -8.72
C ILE A 315 3.88 12.46 -8.05
N LEU A 316 4.84 12.72 -7.17
CA LEU A 316 5.59 11.69 -6.43
C LEU A 316 5.14 11.68 -4.96
N ASN A 317 4.46 10.62 -4.52
CA ASN A 317 3.87 10.55 -3.19
C ASN A 317 4.63 9.57 -2.29
N HIS A 318 4.97 10.02 -1.09
CA HIS A 318 5.81 9.26 -0.13
C HIS A 318 5.03 8.85 1.11
N GLY A 319 5.36 7.66 1.63
CA GLY A 319 4.81 7.15 2.86
C GLY A 319 5.44 7.81 4.10
N PRO A 320 4.95 7.51 5.30
CA PRO A 320 5.52 8.02 6.55
C PRO A 320 6.99 7.60 6.80
N ASP A 321 7.45 6.54 6.14
CA ASP A 321 8.83 6.06 6.14
C ASP A 321 9.73 6.80 5.15
N GLY A 322 9.16 7.68 4.32
CA GLY A 322 9.87 8.40 3.26
C GLY A 322 10.04 7.61 1.96
N GLU A 323 9.47 6.42 1.86
CA GLU A 323 9.52 5.61 0.65
C GLU A 323 8.44 6.05 -0.35
N LEU A 324 8.79 6.08 -1.64
CA LEU A 324 7.86 6.39 -2.72
C LEU A 324 6.85 5.25 -2.86
N TYR A 325 5.56 5.55 -2.74
CA TYR A 325 4.50 4.53 -2.84
C TYR A 325 3.53 4.76 -4.01
N GLN A 326 3.47 5.98 -4.57
CA GLN A 326 2.57 6.29 -5.67
C GLN A 326 3.12 7.38 -6.59
N ILE A 327 3.03 7.12 -7.88
CA ILE A 327 3.09 8.08 -8.97
C ILE A 327 1.67 8.49 -9.33
N ARG A 328 1.42 9.79 -9.45
CA ARG A 328 0.14 10.36 -9.83
C ARG A 328 0.34 11.36 -10.95
N TYR A 329 0.42 10.85 -12.17
CA TYR A 329 0.75 11.65 -13.34
C TYR A 329 -0.17 11.33 -14.50
N ASN A 330 -1.04 12.28 -14.84
CA ASN A 330 -1.69 12.33 -16.13
C ASN A 330 -1.70 13.80 -16.54
N ASN A 331 -1.00 14.13 -17.62
CA ASN A 331 -0.93 15.52 -18.07
C ASN A 331 -2.31 16.03 -18.53
N ASP A 332 -3.16 15.14 -19.04
CA ASP A 332 -4.45 15.49 -19.64
C ASP A 332 -5.52 15.72 -18.57
N ASP A 333 -5.37 15.11 -17.39
CA ASP A 333 -6.23 15.35 -16.22
C ASP A 333 -5.89 16.67 -15.49
N ARG A 334 -4.76 17.32 -15.80
CA ARG A 334 -4.22 18.42 -15.00
C ARG A 334 -5.10 19.67 -15.12
N SER A 335 -5.43 20.26 -13.98
CA SER A 335 -6.17 21.52 -13.87
C SER A 335 -5.24 22.73 -13.88
N THR A 336 -5.82 23.92 -13.95
CA THR A 336 -5.10 25.21 -13.85
C THR A 336 -4.26 25.30 -12.56
N LEU A 337 -3.04 25.85 -12.67
CA LEU A 337 -2.08 26.05 -11.58
C LEU A 337 -2.08 27.51 -11.10
N ASP A 338 -3.19 27.97 -10.52
CA ASP A 338 -3.39 29.37 -10.07
C ASP A 338 -2.95 29.64 -8.61
N HIS A 339 -2.39 28.63 -7.94
CA HIS A 339 -1.98 28.69 -6.53
C HIS A 339 -0.45 28.75 -6.33
N LEU A 340 0.35 28.65 -7.39
CA LEU A 340 1.81 28.69 -7.34
C LEU A 340 2.33 30.10 -7.59
N SER A 341 3.41 30.50 -6.91
CA SER A 341 4.15 31.72 -7.27
C SER A 341 4.89 31.56 -8.60
N SER A 342 5.33 32.67 -9.21
CA SER A 342 6.08 32.66 -10.48
C SER A 342 7.29 31.72 -10.43
N THR A 343 8.09 31.80 -9.36
CA THR A 343 9.28 30.96 -9.20
C THR A 343 8.93 29.48 -9.02
N GLN A 344 7.90 29.16 -8.23
CA GLN A 344 7.45 27.78 -8.07
C GLN A 344 6.91 27.20 -9.39
N LEU A 345 6.25 28.03 -10.20
CA LEU A 345 5.72 27.63 -11.50
C LEU A 345 6.86 27.29 -12.47
N GLU A 346 7.90 28.13 -12.54
CA GLU A 346 9.11 27.87 -13.33
C GLU A 346 9.80 26.58 -12.89
N GLU A 347 10.06 26.43 -11.58
CA GLU A 347 10.66 25.21 -11.01
C GLU A 347 9.83 23.96 -11.31
N PHE A 348 8.50 24.06 -11.23
CA PHE A 348 7.60 22.96 -11.53
C PHE A 348 7.68 22.56 -13.01
N TYR A 349 7.62 23.52 -13.92
CA TYR A 349 7.69 23.21 -15.35
C TYR A 349 9.06 22.63 -15.73
N ASP A 350 10.17 23.19 -15.24
CA ASP A 350 11.50 22.63 -15.48
C ASP A 350 11.59 21.17 -15.00
N ALA A 351 11.06 20.89 -13.81
CA ALA A 351 11.00 19.53 -13.28
C ALA A 351 10.08 18.61 -14.10
N LEU A 352 8.97 19.13 -14.60
CA LEU A 352 8.00 18.40 -15.44
C LEU A 352 8.59 18.04 -16.81
N PHE A 353 9.36 18.94 -17.42
CA PHE A 353 10.07 18.68 -18.68
C PHE A 353 11.10 17.56 -18.50
N LEU A 354 11.93 17.63 -17.45
CA LEU A 354 12.88 16.57 -17.09
C LEU A 354 12.18 15.21 -16.86
N TRP A 355 11.05 15.21 -16.16
CA TRP A 355 10.24 14.01 -15.95
C TRP A 355 9.73 13.43 -17.27
N ASN A 356 9.14 14.26 -18.13
CA ASN A 356 8.63 13.84 -19.43
C ASN A 356 9.74 13.33 -20.37
N ASP A 357 10.91 13.95 -20.37
CA ASP A 357 12.07 13.49 -21.16
C ASP A 357 12.53 12.09 -20.71
N LEU A 358 12.51 11.83 -19.40
CA LEU A 358 12.82 10.50 -18.88
C LEU A 358 11.73 9.47 -19.24
N LEU A 359 10.46 9.84 -19.16
CA LEU A 359 9.35 8.95 -19.54
C LEU A 359 9.43 8.55 -21.03
N LYS A 360 9.81 9.49 -21.91
CA LYS A 360 9.93 9.28 -23.37
C LYS A 360 11.29 8.71 -23.79
N SER A 361 12.18 8.44 -22.84
CA SER A 361 13.46 7.81 -23.15
C SER A 361 13.22 6.37 -23.56
N LYS A 362 13.72 5.97 -24.73
CA LYS A 362 13.66 4.57 -25.21
C LYS A 362 14.25 3.55 -24.24
N LYS A 363 15.07 3.99 -23.28
CA LYS A 363 15.61 3.13 -22.21
C LYS A 363 14.55 2.77 -21.16
N ASN A 364 13.47 3.54 -21.05
CA ASN A 364 12.42 3.36 -20.05
C ASN A 364 11.11 2.83 -20.66
N GLU A 365 10.94 2.93 -21.98
CA GLU A 365 9.73 2.51 -22.68
C GLU A 365 9.73 1.02 -23.01
N LEU A 366 8.90 0.25 -22.31
CA LEU A 366 8.55 -1.12 -22.69
C LEU A 366 7.33 -1.09 -23.62
N TRP A 367 7.52 -1.54 -24.86
CA TRP A 367 6.45 -1.63 -25.86
C TRP A 367 6.00 -3.08 -26.03
N ASP A 368 4.70 -3.36 -25.81
CA ASP A 368 4.09 -4.68 -25.98
C ASP A 368 2.87 -4.57 -26.92
N PRO A 369 2.81 -5.35 -28.01
CA PRO A 369 1.69 -5.30 -28.94
C PRO A 369 0.38 -5.80 -28.33
N LEU A 370 0.42 -6.49 -27.19
CA LEU A 370 -0.73 -7.04 -26.46
C LEU A 370 -1.68 -7.79 -27.39
N ALA A 371 -1.21 -8.90 -27.96
CA ALA A 371 -1.98 -9.71 -28.90
C ALA A 371 -3.26 -10.27 -28.24
N PRO A 372 -4.32 -10.55 -29.04
CA PRO A 372 -5.53 -11.16 -28.51
C PRO A 372 -5.27 -12.44 -27.72
N GLY A 373 -5.87 -12.55 -26.53
CA GLY A 373 -5.68 -13.64 -25.58
C GLY A 373 -4.55 -13.44 -24.58
N ARG A 374 -3.80 -12.34 -24.70
CA ARG A 374 -2.85 -11.85 -23.69
C ARG A 374 -3.49 -10.70 -22.92
N VAL A 375 -3.64 -10.90 -21.61
CA VAL A 375 -4.13 -9.89 -20.67
C VAL A 375 -2.97 -9.32 -19.90
N VAL A 376 -2.90 -8.00 -19.80
CA VAL A 376 -1.94 -7.32 -18.93
C VAL A 376 -2.69 -6.73 -17.74
N THR A 377 -2.11 -6.89 -16.56
CA THR A 377 -2.55 -6.19 -15.35
C THR A 377 -1.35 -5.48 -14.77
N PHE A 378 -1.55 -4.24 -14.34
CA PHE A 378 -0.50 -3.41 -13.80
C PHE A 378 -0.99 -2.55 -12.64
N ASP A 379 -0.04 -2.20 -11.80
CA ASP A 379 -0.13 -1.28 -10.69
C ASP A 379 -0.20 0.15 -11.25
N ASN A 380 -1.42 0.70 -11.26
CA ASN A 380 -1.68 2.04 -11.78
C ASN A 380 -1.11 3.15 -10.87
N TRP A 381 -0.65 2.81 -9.66
CA TRP A 381 0.07 3.74 -8.79
C TRP A 381 1.58 3.74 -9.08
N ARG A 382 2.09 2.87 -9.95
CA ARG A 382 3.52 2.74 -10.23
C ARG A 382 3.85 2.78 -11.72
N VAL A 383 3.18 1.93 -12.48
CA VAL A 383 3.46 1.70 -13.89
C VAL A 383 2.63 2.67 -14.69
N LEU A 384 3.31 3.64 -15.30
CA LEU A 384 2.68 4.50 -16.28
C LEU A 384 2.46 3.70 -17.55
N HIS A 385 1.40 4.02 -18.26
CA HIS A 385 1.03 3.34 -19.48
C HIS A 385 0.58 4.32 -20.55
N GLY A 386 0.52 3.85 -21.79
CA GLY A 386 0.09 4.65 -22.92
C GLY A 386 -0.13 3.76 -24.14
N ARG A 387 -0.21 4.38 -25.31
CA ARG A 387 -0.27 3.63 -26.57
C ARG A 387 0.32 4.41 -27.72
N SER A 388 0.79 3.69 -28.72
CA SER A 388 1.08 4.30 -30.02
C SER A 388 -0.21 4.68 -30.73
N ALA A 389 -0.15 5.64 -31.65
CA ALA A 389 -1.25 5.89 -32.58
C ALA A 389 -1.58 4.63 -33.38
N PHE A 390 -2.81 4.53 -33.88
CA PHE A 390 -3.24 3.38 -34.66
C PHE A 390 -4.25 3.75 -35.75
N THR A 391 -4.39 2.84 -36.71
CA THR A 391 -5.40 2.89 -37.78
C THR A 391 -6.20 1.60 -37.80
N GLY A 392 -7.44 1.65 -38.26
CA GLY A 392 -8.30 0.46 -38.41
C GLY A 392 -9.13 0.16 -37.17
N HIS A 393 -9.54 -1.10 -37.03
CA HIS A 393 -10.40 -1.56 -35.94
C HIS A 393 -9.59 -2.05 -34.75
N ARG A 394 -10.00 -1.65 -33.54
CA ARG A 394 -9.37 -2.06 -32.29
C ARG A 394 -10.44 -2.09 -31.20
N ARG A 395 -10.69 -3.27 -30.64
CA ARG A 395 -11.56 -3.44 -29.48
C ARG A 395 -10.75 -3.91 -28.28
N ILE A 396 -10.80 -3.14 -27.21
CA ILE A 396 -10.16 -3.45 -25.93
C ILE A 396 -11.23 -3.47 -24.83
N CYS A 397 -11.08 -4.38 -23.88
CA CYS A 397 -11.79 -4.28 -22.63
C CYS A 397 -10.81 -4.22 -21.45
N GLY A 398 -11.32 -3.81 -20.30
CA GLY A 398 -10.52 -3.70 -19.11
C GLY A 398 -11.31 -3.45 -17.85
N ALA A 399 -10.59 -3.43 -16.74
CA ALA A 399 -11.12 -3.25 -15.41
C ALA A 399 -10.19 -2.39 -14.56
N TYR A 400 -10.80 -1.75 -13.57
CA TYR A 400 -10.10 -1.15 -12.44
C TYR A 400 -10.31 -2.00 -11.20
N PHE A 401 -9.34 -1.98 -10.29
CA PHE A 401 -9.39 -2.69 -9.01
C PHE A 401 -9.02 -1.76 -7.87
N PRO A 402 -9.66 -1.88 -6.69
CA PRO A 402 -9.20 -1.20 -5.49
C PRO A 402 -7.83 -1.73 -5.05
N TRP A 403 -7.03 -0.85 -4.47
CA TRP A 403 -5.69 -1.20 -4.02
C TRP A 403 -5.72 -2.18 -2.83
N ASP A 404 -6.60 -1.91 -1.86
CA ASP A 404 -6.68 -2.66 -0.60
C ASP A 404 -7.11 -4.12 -0.81
N ASP A 405 -8.06 -4.37 -1.69
CA ASP A 405 -8.60 -5.71 -1.94
C ASP A 405 -7.63 -6.59 -2.73
N TYR A 406 -6.92 -6.01 -3.68
CA TYR A 406 -5.79 -6.65 -4.33
C TYR A 406 -4.71 -7.04 -3.30
N LYS A 407 -4.29 -6.10 -2.44
CA LYS A 407 -3.28 -6.37 -1.40
C LYS A 407 -3.77 -7.40 -0.40
N SER A 408 -5.04 -7.35 -0.01
CA SER A 408 -5.68 -8.37 0.82
C SER A 408 -5.60 -9.74 0.16
N ARG A 409 -5.99 -9.86 -1.11
CA ARG A 409 -5.90 -11.10 -1.87
C ARG A 409 -4.46 -11.64 -1.87
N ALA A 410 -3.48 -10.82 -2.22
CA ALA A 410 -2.06 -11.19 -2.24
C ALA A 410 -1.56 -11.73 -0.90
N ARG A 411 -1.97 -11.12 0.22
CA ARG A 411 -1.65 -11.63 1.57
C ARG A 411 -2.34 -12.96 1.83
N THR A 412 -3.63 -13.07 1.54
CA THR A 412 -4.41 -14.28 1.85
C THR A 412 -4.00 -15.53 1.08
N VAL A 413 -3.45 -15.41 -0.14
CA VAL A 413 -2.91 -16.57 -0.88
C VAL A 413 -1.54 -17.03 -0.37
N ARG A 414 -0.87 -16.23 0.46
CA ARG A 414 0.44 -16.54 1.06
C ARG A 414 0.36 -16.94 2.52
N MET A 415 -0.72 -16.57 3.20
CA MET A 415 -0.85 -16.69 4.64
C MET A 415 -1.88 -17.74 5.03
N THR A 416 -1.48 -18.60 5.96
CA THR A 416 -2.39 -19.50 6.66
C THR A 416 -3.26 -18.73 7.67
N PRO A 417 -4.38 -19.32 8.15
CA PRO A 417 -5.12 -18.76 9.27
C PRO A 417 -4.24 -18.50 10.50
N GLN A 418 -3.29 -19.39 10.79
CA GLN A 418 -2.35 -19.28 11.90
C GLN A 418 -1.40 -18.10 11.72
N ASP A 419 -0.90 -17.86 10.51
CA ASP A 419 -0.06 -16.69 10.22
C ASP A 419 -0.82 -15.39 10.51
N LYS A 420 -2.11 -15.34 10.15
CA LYS A 420 -2.95 -14.16 10.41
C LYS A 420 -3.13 -13.92 11.91
N ASP A 421 -3.37 -14.96 12.71
CA ASP A 421 -3.50 -14.83 14.18
C ASP A 421 -2.17 -14.50 14.86
N ARG A 422 -1.04 -14.86 14.25
CA ARG A 422 0.29 -14.49 14.73
C ARG A 422 0.64 -13.03 14.41
N LEU A 423 0.11 -12.46 13.32
CA LEU A 423 0.37 -11.08 12.90
C LEU A 423 -0.58 -10.03 13.49
N LEU A 424 -1.78 -10.45 13.89
CA LEU A 424 -2.85 -9.62 14.47
C LEU A 424 -2.93 -9.82 15.98
#